data_AF-A0A8T4UXF3-F1
#
_entry.id   AF-A0A8T4UXF3-F1
#
_cell.length_a   1.000
_cell.length_b   1.000
_cell.length_c   1.000
_cell.angle_alpha   90.00
_cell.angle_beta   90.00
_cell.angle_gamma   90.00
#
_symmetry.space_group_name_H-M   'P 1'
#
loop_
_entity.id
_entity.type
_entity.pdbx_description
1 polymer ?
#
loop_
_entity_poly.entity_id
_entity_poly.type
_entity_poly.pdbx_seq_one_letter_code
_entity_poly.pdbx_strand_id
1 'polypeptide(L)'
;MRNIKILMVVGVLLILLAGAAIVQADTEIPESYCSFAEDCAFDETAADFCSAGECSCSEETSTCFISESTTDTSTDTSTDQEGTAKDATAAAAAAAAAVDKKLIELQALSASVEEKITNLEQVVQLLQQQITLLSEKIDLLNSQQFQSKESVTTVATGLAGLQKDVGTAQENLEEVEEDVAKIRTFRLIVTIIGLLLLSAAILLGLQYYLKTKKTDPRLLQYILKQVRQGQRYPQIHQTLAQAGWNEDDIKKTFQEVARKVAGRKDGQPTTGMESKKVVLLAGFALFFIVGVILVLQGVTTGKAIHFGDVGELGSAVKKNIETNLEKNEFYGLVKKFDLCLEVEDEDNVVSYRVVKTLSASKVLEASVHCDNTDKYAFAVKFKSWEAFDLLSNSLTCGNIKTLHAKKQMYVLPSKYIEPGFSIEPTTDLSAYCTVLSKCMTPQQLQEAGIEC
;
A
#
# COMPACT_ATOMS: atom_id res chain seq x y z
N MET A 1 60.21 -14.80 -20.58
CA MET A 1 59.07 -14.69 -21.53
C MET A 1 57.85 -15.54 -21.17
N ARG A 2 58.00 -16.78 -20.65
CA ARG A 2 56.86 -17.66 -20.33
C ARG A 2 55.87 -17.10 -19.29
N ASN A 3 56.35 -16.36 -18.30
CA ASN A 3 55.50 -15.78 -17.24
C ASN A 3 54.69 -14.55 -17.69
N ILE A 4 55.16 -13.82 -18.71
CA ILE A 4 54.43 -12.66 -19.27
C ILE A 4 53.20 -13.15 -20.05
N LYS A 5 53.31 -14.28 -20.76
CA LYS A 5 52.18 -14.87 -21.49
C LYS A 5 51.07 -15.34 -20.54
N ILE A 6 51.42 -15.90 -19.38
CA ILE A 6 50.42 -16.36 -18.39
C ILE A 6 49.69 -15.16 -17.76
N LEU A 7 50.41 -14.08 -17.43
CA LEU A 7 49.79 -12.86 -16.89
C LEU A 7 48.84 -12.19 -17.90
N MET A 8 49.20 -12.20 -19.18
CA MET A 8 48.34 -11.64 -20.24
C MET A 8 47.06 -12.48 -20.43
N VAL A 9 47.16 -13.81 -20.38
CA VAL A 9 46.01 -14.72 -20.47
C VAL A 9 45.08 -14.56 -19.27
N VAL A 10 45.62 -14.45 -18.05
CA VAL A 10 44.80 -14.23 -16.85
C VAL A 10 44.12 -12.85 -16.87
N GLY A 11 44.82 -11.81 -17.36
CA GLY A 11 44.24 -10.48 -17.53
C GLY A 11 43.09 -10.46 -18.55
N VAL A 12 43.24 -11.12 -19.69
CA VAL A 12 42.18 -11.23 -20.72
C VAL A 12 41.00 -12.06 -20.21
N LEU A 13 41.25 -13.13 -19.45
CA LEU A 13 40.19 -13.96 -18.86
C LEU A 13 39.37 -13.19 -17.82
N LEU A 14 40.01 -12.34 -17.01
CA LEU A 14 39.33 -11.48 -16.03
C LEU A 14 38.47 -10.39 -16.70
N ILE A 15 38.93 -9.83 -17.83
CA ILE A 15 38.14 -8.86 -18.61
C ILE A 15 36.94 -9.54 -19.27
N LEU A 16 37.10 -10.75 -19.81
CA LEU A 16 36.00 -11.52 -20.40
C LEU A 16 34.96 -11.97 -19.35
N LEU A 17 35.40 -12.36 -18.15
CA LEU A 17 34.49 -12.70 -17.05
C LEU A 17 33.73 -11.48 -16.51
N ALA A 18 34.34 -10.29 -16.53
CA ALA A 18 33.66 -9.05 -16.17
C ALA A 18 32.63 -8.61 -17.23
N GLY A 19 32.89 -8.88 -18.52
CA GLY A 19 31.96 -8.58 -19.61
C GLY A 19 30.72 -9.49 -19.66
N ALA A 20 30.86 -10.76 -19.25
CA ALA A 20 29.77 -11.74 -19.28
C ALA A 20 28.67 -11.49 -18.22
N ALA A 21 28.93 -10.68 -17.19
CA ALA A 21 27.96 -10.36 -16.14
C ALA A 21 26.99 -9.21 -16.49
N ILE A 22 27.13 -8.58 -17.68
CA ILE A 22 26.37 -7.38 -18.07
C ILE A 22 25.17 -7.71 -18.97
N VAL A 23 25.04 -8.95 -19.46
CA VAL A 23 23.99 -9.32 -20.43
C VAL A 23 23.00 -10.30 -19.79
N GLN A 24 22.07 -9.81 -18.99
CA GLN A 24 20.80 -10.48 -18.68
C GLN A 24 19.87 -9.53 -17.89
N ALA A 25 19.02 -8.81 -18.61
CA ALA A 25 17.69 -8.36 -18.17
C ALA A 25 17.06 -7.62 -19.33
N ASP A 26 16.23 -8.31 -20.11
CA ASP A 26 14.93 -7.82 -20.60
C ASP A 26 14.32 -8.91 -21.50
N THR A 27 13.31 -9.58 -20.96
CA THR A 27 12.35 -10.37 -21.72
C THR A 27 10.99 -9.77 -21.45
N GLU A 28 10.49 -9.06 -22.46
CA GLU A 28 9.14 -8.53 -22.58
C GLU A 28 8.10 -9.63 -22.35
N ILE A 29 7.03 -9.30 -21.62
CA ILE A 29 5.82 -10.11 -21.55
C ILE A 29 4.73 -9.35 -22.33
N PRO A 30 4.03 -10.01 -23.26
CA PRO A 30 3.07 -9.36 -24.14
C PRO A 30 1.74 -9.05 -23.47
N GLU A 31 1.11 -8.00 -24.00
CA GLU A 31 -0.28 -7.61 -23.83
C GLU A 31 -1.23 -8.80 -24.01
N SER A 32 -2.22 -8.92 -23.11
CA SER A 32 -3.42 -9.71 -23.37
C SER A 32 -4.68 -8.90 -23.08
N TYR A 33 -5.40 -8.61 -24.16
CA TYR A 33 -6.78 -8.19 -24.20
C TYR A 33 -7.71 -9.21 -23.51
N CYS A 34 -8.73 -8.72 -22.81
CA CYS A 34 -10.01 -9.43 -22.70
C CYS A 34 -11.17 -8.47 -22.98
N SER A 35 -12.04 -8.98 -23.85
CA SER A 35 -13.20 -8.42 -24.50
C SER A 35 -14.51 -8.77 -23.78
N PHE A 36 -15.50 -7.88 -23.91
CA PHE A 36 -16.95 -8.11 -24.05
C PHE A 36 -17.73 -9.04 -23.09
N ALA A 37 -18.76 -8.42 -22.48
CA ALA A 37 -20.16 -8.84 -22.36
C ALA A 37 -20.53 -10.18 -21.70
N GLU A 38 -20.98 -10.10 -20.45
CA GLU A 38 -22.04 -10.94 -19.89
C GLU A 38 -22.60 -10.25 -18.63
N ASP A 39 -23.85 -10.56 -18.27
CA ASP A 39 -24.60 -10.12 -17.07
C ASP A 39 -25.55 -8.90 -17.22
N CYS A 40 -26.48 -9.02 -18.17
CA CYS A 40 -27.87 -8.61 -17.93
C CYS A 40 -28.70 -9.86 -17.58
N ALA A 41 -28.73 -10.24 -16.30
CA ALA A 41 -29.72 -11.20 -15.79
C ALA A 41 -29.90 -11.03 -14.28
N PHE A 42 -31.10 -10.57 -13.88
CA PHE A 42 -31.94 -11.02 -12.75
C PHE A 42 -32.80 -9.86 -12.23
N ASP A 43 -34.04 -9.77 -12.72
CA ASP A 43 -35.15 -9.20 -11.94
C ASP A 43 -36.27 -10.25 -11.91
N GLU A 44 -36.43 -10.87 -10.74
CA GLU A 44 -37.31 -12.01 -10.47
C GLU A 44 -38.75 -11.58 -10.09
N THR A 45 -39.10 -10.31 -10.25
CA THR A 45 -40.37 -9.77 -9.72
C THR A 45 -41.55 -9.75 -10.70
N ALA A 46 -41.36 -10.14 -11.97
CA ALA A 46 -42.40 -10.07 -13.00
C ALA A 46 -43.25 -11.34 -13.20
N ALA A 47 -42.97 -12.44 -12.48
CA ALA A 47 -43.56 -13.75 -12.78
C ALA A 47 -44.96 -14.01 -12.18
N ASP A 48 -45.49 -13.15 -11.29
CA ASP A 48 -46.64 -13.52 -10.46
C ASP A 48 -48.02 -12.94 -10.87
N PHE A 49 -48.11 -12.18 -11.98
CA PHE A 49 -49.33 -11.42 -12.33
C PHE A 49 -50.16 -11.92 -13.54
N CYS A 50 -49.84 -13.07 -14.15
CA CYS A 50 -50.50 -13.53 -15.39
C CYS A 50 -51.12 -14.93 -15.32
N SER A 51 -51.86 -15.27 -14.26
CA SER A 51 -52.41 -16.62 -14.07
C SER A 51 -53.93 -16.79 -14.28
N ALA A 52 -54.67 -15.82 -14.83
CA ALA A 52 -56.13 -15.99 -14.97
C ALA A 52 -56.86 -15.34 -16.17
N GLY A 53 -56.17 -14.83 -17.21
CA GLY A 53 -56.84 -14.28 -18.40
C GLY A 53 -55.91 -14.20 -19.60
N GLU A 54 -56.47 -14.33 -20.81
CA GLU A 54 -55.73 -14.24 -22.08
C GLU A 54 -55.13 -12.82 -22.25
N CYS A 55 -53.88 -12.65 -21.84
CA CYS A 55 -53.09 -11.45 -22.11
C CYS A 55 -52.49 -11.54 -23.51
N SER A 56 -52.76 -10.54 -24.37
CA SER A 56 -52.05 -10.37 -25.64
C SER A 56 -51.17 -9.14 -25.52
N CYS A 57 -49.85 -9.30 -25.69
CA CYS A 57 -48.88 -8.21 -25.59
C CYS A 57 -48.38 -7.81 -26.98
N SER A 58 -48.24 -6.50 -27.20
CA SER A 58 -47.74 -5.91 -28.46
C SER A 58 -46.24 -5.62 -28.35
N GLU A 59 -45.43 -6.21 -29.23
CA GLU A 59 -43.97 -6.01 -29.25
C GLU A 59 -43.57 -4.55 -29.55
N GLU A 60 -44.40 -3.77 -30.23
CA GLU A 60 -44.06 -2.40 -30.60
C GLU A 60 -44.20 -1.40 -29.45
N THR A 61 -45.04 -1.68 -28.45
CA THR A 61 -45.40 -0.68 -27.43
C THR A 61 -45.06 -1.09 -26.00
N SER A 62 -44.66 -2.34 -25.76
CA SER A 62 -44.35 -2.86 -24.42
C SER A 62 -45.46 -2.62 -23.39
N THR A 63 -46.74 -2.72 -23.80
CA THR A 63 -47.91 -2.55 -22.93
C THR A 63 -48.93 -3.68 -23.19
N CYS A 64 -49.62 -4.14 -22.14
CA CYS A 64 -50.64 -5.20 -22.23
C CYS A 64 -51.98 -4.72 -21.65
N PHE A 65 -53.11 -5.12 -22.25
CA PHE A 65 -54.48 -4.68 -21.87
C PHE A 65 -55.46 -5.87 -21.80
N ILE A 66 -56.56 -5.70 -21.04
CA ILE A 66 -57.63 -6.70 -20.85
C ILE A 66 -58.93 -6.16 -21.49
N SER A 67 -59.67 -7.00 -22.24
CA SER A 67 -60.90 -6.61 -22.95
C SER A 67 -62.14 -7.19 -22.28
N GLU A 68 -63.10 -6.34 -21.88
CA GLU A 68 -64.42 -6.78 -21.36
C GLU A 68 -65.53 -6.62 -22.42
N SER A 69 -66.42 -7.61 -22.51
CA SER A 69 -67.56 -7.68 -23.42
C SER A 69 -68.87 -7.53 -22.64
N THR A 70 -69.72 -6.60 -23.04
CA THR A 70 -71.08 -6.40 -22.48
C THR A 70 -72.15 -6.79 -23.50
N THR A 71 -73.20 -7.47 -23.04
CA THR A 71 -74.39 -7.84 -23.82
C THR A 71 -75.63 -7.38 -23.05
N ASP A 72 -76.40 -6.43 -23.61
CA ASP A 72 -77.69 -5.98 -23.08
C ASP A 72 -78.85 -6.57 -23.90
N THR A 73 -79.97 -6.90 -23.24
CA THR A 73 -81.24 -7.22 -23.91
C THR A 73 -82.42 -6.70 -23.09
N SER A 74 -83.13 -5.71 -23.62
CA SER A 74 -84.42 -5.19 -23.13
C SER A 74 -85.57 -5.82 -23.93
N THR A 75 -86.73 -6.02 -23.29
CA THR A 75 -87.98 -6.36 -23.99
C THR A 75 -89.15 -5.67 -23.30
N ASP A 76 -89.79 -4.73 -24.04
CA ASP A 76 -91.05 -4.07 -23.71
C ASP A 76 -92.22 -4.80 -24.37
N THR A 77 -93.40 -4.81 -23.74
CA THR A 77 -94.66 -5.15 -24.40
C THR A 77 -95.81 -4.32 -23.84
N SER A 78 -96.46 -3.55 -24.73
CA SER A 78 -97.67 -2.76 -24.53
C SER A 78 -98.88 -3.51 -25.09
N THR A 79 -100.08 -3.33 -24.50
CA THR A 79 -101.35 -3.76 -25.11
C THR A 79 -102.47 -2.79 -24.73
N ASP A 80 -103.12 -2.24 -25.77
CA ASP A 80 -104.32 -1.40 -25.75
C ASP A 80 -105.59 -2.23 -25.50
N GLN A 81 -106.62 -1.65 -24.85
CA GLN A 81 -108.01 -1.75 -25.34
C GLN A 81 -109.06 -0.87 -24.62
N GLU A 82 -110.16 -0.72 -25.34
CA GLU A 82 -111.24 0.28 -25.38
C GLU A 82 -112.53 -0.17 -24.66
N GLY A 83 -113.29 0.74 -24.01
CA GLY A 83 -114.76 0.63 -23.90
C GLY A 83 -115.50 0.87 -22.56
N THR A 84 -116.41 1.85 -22.60
CA THR A 84 -117.70 2.01 -21.85
C THR A 84 -117.80 2.79 -20.52
N ALA A 85 -118.75 3.75 -20.47
CA ALA A 85 -118.88 4.80 -19.46
C ALA A 85 -119.45 4.39 -18.09
N LYS A 86 -119.72 3.09 -17.86
CA LYS A 86 -119.96 2.54 -16.50
C LYS A 86 -118.68 1.90 -15.91
N ASP A 87 -117.64 1.77 -16.73
CA ASP A 87 -116.27 1.47 -16.34
C ASP A 87 -115.46 2.72 -16.01
N ALA A 88 -115.99 3.95 -16.13
CA ALA A 88 -115.23 5.17 -15.85
C ALA A 88 -114.75 5.26 -14.38
N THR A 89 -115.53 4.77 -13.42
CA THR A 89 -115.12 4.67 -12.01
C THR A 89 -114.16 3.51 -11.75
N ALA A 90 -114.30 2.38 -12.45
CA ALA A 90 -113.37 1.25 -12.36
C ALA A 90 -112.02 1.57 -13.05
N ALA A 91 -112.06 2.27 -14.18
CA ALA A 91 -110.90 2.76 -14.91
C ALA A 91 -110.19 3.90 -14.17
N ALA A 92 -110.93 4.79 -13.49
CA ALA A 92 -110.32 5.78 -12.59
C ALA A 92 -109.62 5.12 -11.38
N ALA A 93 -110.22 4.06 -10.80
CA ALA A 93 -109.59 3.29 -9.73
C ALA A 93 -108.36 2.50 -10.22
N ALA A 94 -108.43 1.90 -11.42
CA ALA A 94 -107.30 1.21 -12.05
C ALA A 94 -106.18 2.18 -12.43
N ALA A 95 -106.51 3.38 -12.92
CA ALA A 95 -105.55 4.44 -13.21
C ALA A 95 -104.88 4.96 -11.93
N ALA A 96 -105.65 5.15 -10.84
CA ALA A 96 -105.09 5.52 -9.54
C ALA A 96 -104.11 4.44 -9.01
N ALA A 97 -104.48 3.16 -9.10
CA ALA A 97 -103.59 2.06 -8.72
C ALA A 97 -102.34 1.96 -9.60
N ALA A 98 -102.45 2.25 -10.91
CA ALA A 98 -101.31 2.29 -11.82
C ALA A 98 -100.37 3.48 -11.51
N VAL A 99 -100.92 4.63 -11.11
CA VAL A 99 -100.15 5.79 -10.66
C VAL A 99 -99.44 5.47 -9.35
N ASP A 100 -100.10 4.85 -8.38
CA ASP A 100 -99.48 4.42 -7.12
C ASP A 100 -98.34 3.42 -7.36
N LYS A 101 -98.51 2.47 -8.29
CA LYS A 101 -97.45 1.54 -8.67
C LYS A 101 -96.24 2.26 -9.26
N LYS A 102 -96.45 3.19 -10.19
CA LYS A 102 -95.37 4.01 -10.77
C LYS A 102 -94.69 4.88 -9.71
N LEU A 103 -95.44 5.40 -8.73
CA LEU A 103 -94.89 6.18 -7.63
C LEU A 103 -93.93 5.34 -6.78
N ILE A 104 -94.31 4.09 -6.46
CA ILE A 104 -93.46 3.15 -5.73
C ILE A 104 -92.21 2.80 -6.55
N GLU A 105 -92.34 2.54 -7.85
CA GLU A 105 -91.19 2.28 -8.74
C GLU A 105 -90.24 3.49 -8.81
N LEU A 106 -90.77 4.71 -8.93
CA LEU A 106 -89.98 5.95 -8.91
C LEU A 106 -89.28 6.17 -7.56
N GLN A 107 -89.94 5.87 -6.44
CA GLN A 107 -89.32 5.93 -5.11
C GLN A 107 -88.18 4.92 -4.97
N ALA A 108 -88.37 3.69 -5.46
CA ALA A 108 -87.32 2.67 -5.46
C ALA A 108 -86.14 3.07 -6.36
N LEU A 109 -86.41 3.64 -7.55
CA LEU A 109 -85.38 4.16 -8.44
C LEU A 109 -84.62 5.34 -7.80
N SER A 110 -85.34 6.26 -7.16
CA SER A 110 -84.73 7.39 -6.43
C SER A 110 -83.78 6.91 -5.34
N ALA A 111 -84.22 5.95 -4.52
CA ALA A 111 -83.37 5.36 -3.48
C ALA A 111 -82.13 4.67 -4.06
N SER A 112 -82.28 3.94 -5.17
CA SER A 112 -81.15 3.29 -5.86
C SER A 112 -80.16 4.30 -6.45
N VAL A 113 -80.66 5.42 -6.99
CA VAL A 113 -79.80 6.50 -7.51
C VAL A 113 -79.06 7.19 -6.39
N GLU A 114 -79.72 7.47 -5.25
CA GLU A 114 -79.06 8.02 -4.06
C GLU A 114 -77.93 7.11 -3.56
N GLU A 115 -78.17 5.80 -3.48
CA GLU A 115 -77.15 4.81 -3.09
C GLU A 115 -75.96 4.81 -4.06
N LYS A 116 -76.20 4.89 -5.37
CA LYS A 116 -75.14 4.99 -6.39
C LYS A 116 -74.35 6.29 -6.25
N ILE A 117 -75.01 7.41 -5.96
CA ILE A 117 -74.35 8.70 -5.72
C ILE A 117 -73.43 8.61 -4.50
N THR A 118 -73.90 8.04 -3.39
CA THR A 118 -73.07 7.86 -2.19
C THR A 118 -71.87 6.95 -2.45
N ASN A 119 -72.03 5.87 -3.22
CA ASN A 119 -70.90 5.02 -3.62
C ASN A 119 -69.89 5.77 -4.51
N LEU A 120 -70.37 6.55 -5.48
CA LEU A 120 -69.50 7.38 -6.33
C LEU A 120 -68.73 8.42 -5.52
N GLU A 121 -69.37 9.06 -4.54
CA GLU A 121 -68.70 10.00 -3.63
C GLU A 121 -67.58 9.33 -2.83
N GLN A 122 -67.80 8.10 -2.33
CA GLN A 122 -66.76 7.33 -1.65
C GLN A 122 -65.59 6.97 -2.57
N VAL A 123 -65.87 6.57 -3.81
CA VAL A 123 -64.83 6.28 -4.81
C VAL A 123 -64.01 7.53 -5.15
N VAL A 124 -64.66 8.69 -5.30
CA VAL A 124 -63.98 9.97 -5.54
C VAL A 124 -63.07 10.34 -4.38
N GLN A 125 -63.51 10.17 -3.13
CA GLN A 125 -62.66 10.40 -1.95
C GLN A 125 -61.45 9.47 -1.91
N LEU A 126 -61.63 8.19 -2.26
CA LEU A 126 -60.53 7.23 -2.33
C LEU A 126 -59.52 7.59 -3.42
N LEU A 127 -60.00 7.97 -4.60
CA LEU A 127 -59.14 8.43 -5.70
C LEU A 127 -58.37 9.70 -5.32
N GLN A 128 -59.01 10.63 -4.63
CA GLN A 128 -58.35 11.85 -4.14
C GLN A 128 -57.18 11.49 -3.21
N GLN A 129 -57.37 10.54 -2.28
CA GLN A 129 -56.32 10.07 -1.38
C GLN A 129 -55.18 9.39 -2.12
N GLN A 130 -55.49 8.56 -3.13
CA GLN A 130 -54.46 7.92 -3.96
C GLN A 130 -53.65 8.95 -4.76
N ILE A 131 -54.28 9.98 -5.31
CA ILE A 131 -53.59 11.07 -6.03
C ILE A 131 -52.63 11.82 -5.11
N THR A 132 -53.05 12.14 -3.87
CA THR A 132 -52.18 12.78 -2.88
C THR A 132 -50.96 11.91 -2.56
N LEU A 133 -51.15 10.62 -2.32
CA LEU A 133 -50.06 9.68 -2.05
C LEU A 133 -49.11 9.51 -3.25
N LEU A 134 -49.65 9.55 -4.47
CA LEU A 134 -48.83 9.50 -5.68
C LEU A 134 -47.97 10.77 -5.81
N SER A 135 -48.55 11.95 -5.50
CA SER A 135 -47.83 13.23 -5.51
C SER A 135 -46.66 13.23 -4.53
N GLU A 136 -46.87 12.75 -3.30
CA GLU A 136 -45.80 12.65 -2.29
C GLU A 136 -44.66 11.72 -2.74
N LYS A 137 -45.00 10.60 -3.40
CA LYS A 137 -43.99 9.69 -3.96
C LYS A 137 -43.20 10.33 -5.11
N ILE A 138 -43.85 11.12 -5.96
CA ILE A 138 -43.18 11.85 -7.05
C ILE A 138 -42.20 12.88 -6.48
N ASP A 139 -42.59 13.62 -5.45
CA ASP A 139 -41.71 14.59 -4.78
C ASP A 139 -40.48 13.91 -4.14
N LEU A 140 -40.69 12.74 -3.50
CA LEU A 140 -39.60 11.95 -2.96
C LEU A 140 -38.62 11.48 -4.05
N LEU A 141 -39.14 10.93 -5.16
CA LEU A 141 -38.34 10.50 -6.31
C LEU A 141 -37.53 11.66 -6.91
N ASN A 142 -38.14 12.85 -7.02
CA ASN A 142 -37.48 14.03 -7.56
C ASN A 142 -36.34 14.50 -6.64
N SER A 143 -36.52 14.42 -5.32
CA SER A 143 -35.47 14.72 -4.35
C SER A 143 -34.28 13.73 -4.42
N GLN A 144 -34.56 12.44 -4.59
CA GLN A 144 -33.52 11.42 -4.77
C GLN A 144 -32.75 11.61 -6.09
N GLN A 145 -33.44 12.00 -7.16
CA GLN A 145 -32.80 12.30 -8.44
C GLN A 145 -31.82 13.47 -8.33
N PHE A 146 -32.14 14.49 -7.53
CA PHE A 146 -31.26 15.63 -7.29
C PHE A 146 -29.98 15.22 -6.53
N GLN A 147 -30.12 14.41 -5.48
CA GLN A 147 -28.97 13.85 -4.74
C GLN A 147 -28.09 12.96 -5.62
N SER A 148 -28.70 12.15 -6.50
CA SER A 148 -27.95 11.32 -7.44
C SER A 148 -27.13 12.17 -8.42
N LYS A 149 -27.70 13.25 -8.97
CA LYS A 149 -26.95 14.19 -9.83
C LYS A 149 -25.76 14.83 -9.13
N GLU A 150 -25.92 15.24 -7.87
CA GLU A 150 -24.85 15.82 -7.07
C GLU A 150 -23.71 14.82 -6.80
N SER A 151 -24.06 13.56 -6.53
CA SER A 151 -23.08 12.48 -6.38
C SER A 151 -22.29 12.22 -7.67
N VAL A 152 -22.96 12.25 -8.83
CA VAL A 152 -22.30 12.10 -10.15
C VAL A 152 -21.33 13.26 -10.41
N THR A 153 -21.71 14.50 -10.09
CA THR A 153 -20.78 15.64 -10.23
C THR A 153 -19.58 15.53 -9.31
N THR A 154 -19.75 15.01 -8.09
CA THR A 154 -18.66 14.80 -7.13
C THR A 154 -17.71 13.68 -7.58
N VAL A 155 -18.26 12.61 -8.17
CA VAL A 155 -17.45 11.54 -8.76
C VAL A 155 -16.67 12.04 -9.97
N ALA A 156 -17.28 12.88 -10.82
CA ALA A 156 -16.61 13.44 -11.98
C ALA A 156 -15.45 14.39 -11.60
N THR A 157 -15.62 15.24 -10.58
CA THR A 157 -14.53 16.09 -10.07
C THR A 157 -13.46 15.26 -9.37
N GLY A 158 -13.83 14.23 -8.61
CA GLY A 158 -12.89 13.26 -8.04
C GLY A 158 -12.06 12.56 -9.12
N LEU A 159 -12.70 12.08 -10.19
CA LEU A 159 -12.01 11.42 -11.30
C LEU A 159 -11.03 12.34 -12.04
N ALA A 160 -11.39 13.62 -12.22
CA ALA A 160 -10.47 14.62 -12.78
C ALA A 160 -9.25 14.87 -11.88
N GLY A 161 -9.45 14.84 -10.55
CA GLY A 161 -8.36 14.85 -9.57
C GLY A 161 -7.44 13.64 -9.71
N LEU A 162 -8.02 12.43 -9.72
CA LEU A 162 -7.24 11.20 -9.93
C LEU A 162 -6.47 11.20 -11.26
N GLN A 163 -7.06 11.71 -12.34
CA GLN A 163 -6.36 11.79 -13.63
C GLN A 163 -5.15 12.74 -13.57
N LYS A 164 -5.26 13.83 -12.81
CA LYS A 164 -4.14 14.74 -12.55
C LYS A 164 -3.06 14.05 -11.70
N ASP A 165 -3.46 13.37 -10.63
CA ASP A 165 -2.54 12.66 -9.73
C ASP A 165 -1.79 11.54 -10.46
N VAL A 166 -2.46 10.82 -11.37
CA VAL A 166 -1.83 9.81 -12.24
C VAL A 166 -0.80 10.46 -13.16
N GLY A 167 -1.09 11.63 -13.73
CA GLY A 167 -0.13 12.37 -14.55
C GLY A 167 1.11 12.80 -13.76
N THR A 168 0.92 13.35 -12.56
CA THR A 168 2.04 13.71 -11.66
C THR A 168 2.82 12.49 -11.19
N ALA A 169 2.15 11.38 -10.87
CA ALA A 169 2.83 10.14 -10.51
C ALA A 169 3.68 9.58 -11.66
N GLN A 170 3.22 9.73 -12.91
CA GLN A 170 3.96 9.32 -14.10
C GLN A 170 5.20 10.21 -14.30
N GLU A 171 5.09 11.53 -14.14
CA GLU A 171 6.22 12.46 -14.23
C GLU A 171 7.27 12.17 -13.13
N ASN A 172 6.83 11.95 -11.89
CA ASN A 172 7.71 11.56 -10.79
C ASN A 172 8.37 10.20 -11.03
N LEU A 173 7.68 9.26 -11.69
CA LEU A 173 8.25 7.95 -12.09
C LEU A 173 9.36 8.12 -13.13
N GLU A 174 9.16 8.99 -14.12
CA GLU A 174 10.18 9.31 -15.13
C GLU A 174 11.42 9.97 -14.48
N GLU A 175 11.23 10.89 -13.53
CA GLU A 175 12.33 11.50 -12.77
C GLU A 175 13.09 10.46 -11.93
N VAL A 176 12.37 9.59 -11.21
CA VAL A 176 12.96 8.51 -10.42
C VAL A 176 13.71 7.53 -11.32
N GLU A 177 13.19 7.20 -12.50
CA GLU A 177 13.87 6.32 -13.46
C GLU A 177 15.18 6.94 -13.95
N GLU A 178 15.19 8.25 -14.25
CA GLU A 178 16.39 8.99 -14.63
C GLU A 178 17.44 8.99 -13.50
N ASP A 179 17.02 9.20 -12.26
CA ASP A 179 17.90 9.20 -11.09
C ASP A 179 18.42 7.80 -10.77
N VAL A 180 17.61 6.76 -10.92
CA VAL A 180 18.05 5.37 -10.80
C VAL A 180 19.09 5.05 -11.89
N ALA A 181 18.90 5.53 -13.12
CA ALA A 181 19.87 5.36 -14.19
C ALA A 181 21.21 6.08 -13.90
N LYS A 182 21.16 7.30 -13.33
CA LYS A 182 22.35 8.04 -12.87
C LYS A 182 23.08 7.31 -11.74
N ILE A 183 22.36 6.79 -10.75
CA ILE A 183 22.96 6.03 -9.64
C ILE A 183 23.59 4.72 -10.14
N ARG A 184 22.91 4.03 -11.06
CA ARG A 184 23.41 2.78 -11.65
C ARG A 184 24.72 3.02 -12.42
N THR A 185 24.78 4.06 -13.24
CA THR A 185 25.99 4.42 -13.99
C THR A 185 27.12 4.88 -13.07
N PHE A 186 26.84 5.70 -12.06
CA PHE A 186 27.84 6.09 -11.05
C PHE A 186 28.43 4.89 -10.32
N ARG A 187 27.59 3.94 -9.87
CA ARG A 187 28.04 2.71 -9.20
C ARG A 187 28.94 1.87 -10.10
N LEU A 188 28.62 1.78 -11.39
CA LEU A 188 29.41 1.05 -12.38
C LEU A 188 30.79 1.72 -12.55
N ILE A 189 30.83 3.04 -12.69
CA ILE A 189 32.09 3.82 -12.79
C ILE A 189 32.95 3.64 -11.55
N VAL A 190 32.39 3.77 -10.35
CA VAL A 190 33.12 3.58 -9.09
C VAL A 190 33.69 2.16 -8.99
N THR A 191 32.92 1.15 -9.41
CA THR A 191 33.37 -0.25 -9.43
C THR A 191 34.54 -0.46 -10.40
N ILE A 192 34.47 0.12 -11.61
CA ILE A 192 35.57 0.06 -12.59
C ILE A 192 36.83 0.73 -12.05
N ILE A 193 36.71 1.94 -11.49
CA ILE A 193 37.85 2.67 -10.91
C ILE A 193 38.47 1.86 -9.75
N GLY A 194 37.64 1.27 -8.89
CA GLY A 194 38.09 0.41 -7.80
C GLY A 194 38.86 -0.81 -8.30
N LEU A 195 38.37 -1.50 -9.33
CA LEU A 195 39.06 -2.63 -9.95
C LEU A 195 40.38 -2.22 -10.61
N LEU A 196 40.42 -1.07 -11.27
CA LEU A 196 41.66 -0.54 -11.86
C LEU A 196 42.71 -0.25 -10.79
N LEU A 197 42.33 0.40 -9.68
CA LEU A 197 43.24 0.66 -8.56
C LEU A 197 43.74 -0.63 -7.91
N LEU A 198 42.86 -1.61 -7.74
CA LEU A 198 43.22 -2.91 -7.16
C LEU A 198 44.19 -3.67 -8.07
N SER A 199 43.96 -3.64 -9.39
CA SER A 199 44.88 -4.23 -10.38
C SER A 199 46.25 -3.56 -10.36
N ALA A 200 46.31 -2.23 -10.26
CA ALA A 200 47.55 -1.46 -10.17
C ALA A 200 48.33 -1.80 -8.89
N ALA A 201 47.64 -1.94 -7.75
CA ALA A 201 48.26 -2.34 -6.49
C ALA A 201 48.87 -3.75 -6.56
N ILE A 202 48.19 -4.71 -7.20
CA ILE A 202 48.72 -6.07 -7.42
C ILE A 202 49.96 -6.03 -8.31
N LEU A 203 49.93 -5.27 -9.42
CA LEU A 203 51.07 -5.13 -10.32
C LEU A 203 52.29 -4.51 -9.63
N LEU A 204 52.08 -3.46 -8.82
CA LEU A 204 53.15 -2.84 -8.02
C LEU A 204 53.70 -3.81 -6.97
N GLY A 205 52.84 -4.57 -6.29
CA GLY A 205 53.24 -5.61 -5.33
C GLY A 205 54.08 -6.71 -5.98
N LEU A 206 53.68 -7.20 -7.16
CA LEU A 206 54.43 -8.18 -7.94
C LEU A 206 55.78 -7.63 -8.41
N GLN A 207 55.83 -6.38 -8.88
CA GLN A 207 57.07 -5.73 -9.30
C GLN A 207 58.05 -5.61 -8.12
N TYR A 208 57.55 -5.23 -6.94
CA TYR A 208 58.35 -5.18 -5.71
C TYR A 208 58.86 -6.56 -5.28
N TYR A 209 57.99 -7.57 -5.32
CA TYR A 209 58.34 -8.96 -4.98
C TYR A 209 59.36 -9.56 -5.96
N LEU A 210 59.24 -9.31 -7.26
CA LEU A 210 60.18 -9.80 -8.25
C LEU A 210 61.54 -9.07 -8.20
N LYS A 211 61.54 -7.78 -7.86
CA LYS A 211 62.78 -6.99 -7.71
C LYS A 211 63.55 -7.36 -6.44
N THR A 212 62.88 -7.89 -5.42
CA THR A 212 63.51 -8.48 -4.24
C THR A 212 63.99 -9.91 -4.56
N LYS A 213 65.01 -10.02 -5.41
CA LYS A 213 65.77 -11.27 -5.57
C LYS A 213 66.23 -11.72 -4.18
N LYS A 214 65.78 -12.90 -3.76
CA LYS A 214 66.22 -13.51 -2.50
C LYS A 214 67.71 -13.82 -2.65
N THR A 215 68.52 -13.12 -1.87
CA THR A 215 69.94 -13.42 -1.72
C THR A 215 70.11 -14.89 -1.38
N ASP A 216 71.01 -15.59 -2.06
CA ASP A 216 71.24 -17.02 -1.79
C ASP A 216 71.57 -17.22 -0.30
N PRO A 217 70.79 -18.04 0.42
CA PRO A 217 70.99 -18.24 1.86
C PRO A 217 72.40 -18.76 2.19
N ARG A 218 73.05 -19.49 1.28
CA ARG A 218 74.42 -20.00 1.46
C ARG A 218 75.45 -18.88 1.41
N LEU A 219 75.30 -17.96 0.46
CA LEU A 219 76.15 -16.77 0.34
C LEU A 219 76.02 -15.88 1.58
N LEU A 220 74.78 -15.67 2.04
CA LEU A 220 74.51 -14.86 3.23
C LEU A 220 75.10 -15.48 4.50
N GLN A 221 74.96 -16.80 4.70
CA GLN A 221 75.56 -17.48 5.83
C GLN A 221 77.10 -17.46 5.80
N TYR A 222 77.70 -17.63 4.61
CA TYR A 222 79.15 -17.58 4.46
C TYR A 222 79.71 -16.19 4.78
N ILE A 223 79.15 -15.14 4.18
CA ILE A 223 79.57 -13.76 4.45
C ILE A 223 79.37 -13.41 5.93
N LEU A 224 78.25 -13.80 6.53
CA LEU A 224 78.00 -13.59 7.96
C LEU A 224 79.05 -14.28 8.84
N LYS A 225 79.46 -15.51 8.51
CA LYS A 225 80.51 -16.23 9.24
C LYS A 225 81.85 -15.52 9.14
N GLN A 226 82.25 -15.08 7.94
CA GLN A 226 83.53 -14.40 7.71
C GLN A 226 83.58 -13.02 8.37
N VAL A 227 82.49 -12.25 8.31
CA VAL A 227 82.40 -10.94 8.99
C VAL A 227 82.50 -11.11 10.51
N ARG A 228 81.89 -12.15 11.11
CA ARG A 228 82.04 -12.45 12.54
C ARG A 228 83.47 -12.87 12.92
N GLN A 229 84.21 -13.47 11.99
CA GLN A 229 85.62 -13.81 12.16
C GLN A 229 86.54 -12.60 11.96
N GLY A 230 86.00 -11.40 11.72
CA GLY A 230 86.76 -10.16 11.57
C GLY A 230 87.40 -9.97 10.20
N GLN A 231 87.06 -10.79 9.20
CA GLN A 231 87.59 -10.62 7.84
C GLN A 231 87.04 -9.33 7.18
N ARG A 232 87.92 -8.61 6.48
CA ARG A 232 87.57 -7.36 5.79
C ARG A 232 86.98 -7.66 4.41
N TYR A 233 86.12 -6.75 3.92
CA TYR A 233 85.44 -6.88 2.62
C TYR A 233 86.33 -7.35 1.45
N PRO A 234 87.55 -6.82 1.24
CA PRO A 234 88.38 -7.22 0.11
C PRO A 234 88.72 -8.71 0.09
N GLN A 235 88.93 -9.31 1.27
CA GLN A 235 89.27 -10.74 1.41
C GLN A 235 88.07 -11.61 1.06
N ILE A 236 86.90 -11.27 1.63
CA ILE A 236 85.64 -11.97 1.37
C ILE A 236 85.24 -11.87 -0.11
N HIS A 237 85.40 -10.68 -0.70
CA HIS A 237 85.14 -10.43 -2.12
C HIS A 237 86.02 -11.30 -3.01
N GLN A 238 87.33 -11.32 -2.78
CA GLN A 238 88.26 -12.10 -3.60
C GLN A 238 87.96 -13.60 -3.54
N THR A 239 87.70 -14.16 -2.36
CA THR A 239 87.38 -15.60 -2.23
C THR A 239 86.06 -15.96 -2.91
N LEU A 240 85.04 -15.11 -2.80
CA LEU A 240 83.74 -15.38 -3.42
C LEU A 240 83.77 -15.16 -4.94
N ALA A 241 84.51 -14.16 -5.43
CA ALA A 241 84.74 -13.93 -6.84
C ALA A 241 85.51 -15.11 -7.48
N GLN A 242 86.54 -15.64 -6.81
CA GLN A 242 87.26 -16.85 -7.24
C GLN A 242 86.36 -18.09 -7.26
N ALA A 243 85.38 -18.17 -6.35
CA ALA A 243 84.37 -19.22 -6.33
C ALA A 243 83.24 -19.02 -7.36
N GLY A 244 83.32 -17.98 -8.22
CA GLY A 244 82.39 -17.73 -9.31
C GLY A 244 81.09 -17.02 -8.92
N TRP A 245 81.01 -16.41 -7.74
CA TRP A 245 79.85 -15.62 -7.34
C TRP A 245 79.84 -14.25 -8.02
N ASN A 246 78.65 -13.76 -8.37
CA ASN A 246 78.47 -12.44 -8.99
C ASN A 246 78.87 -11.32 -8.03
N GLU A 247 79.72 -10.39 -8.48
CA GLU A 247 80.22 -9.26 -7.68
C GLU A 247 79.09 -8.39 -7.07
N ASP A 248 78.00 -8.17 -7.82
CA ASP A 248 76.86 -7.38 -7.35
C ASP A 248 76.13 -8.07 -6.19
N ASP A 249 75.99 -9.39 -6.25
CA ASP A 249 75.37 -10.18 -5.18
C ASP A 249 76.28 -10.21 -3.95
N ILE A 250 77.60 -10.34 -4.12
CA ILE A 250 78.57 -10.28 -3.02
C ILE A 250 78.48 -8.93 -2.31
N LYS A 251 78.54 -7.82 -3.07
CA LYS A 251 78.51 -6.46 -2.54
C LYS A 251 77.21 -6.17 -1.80
N LYS A 252 76.07 -6.50 -2.41
CA LYS A 252 74.73 -6.29 -1.82
C LYS A 252 74.55 -7.13 -0.55
N THR A 253 74.96 -8.40 -0.57
CA THR A 253 74.87 -9.29 0.59
C THR A 253 75.78 -8.83 1.72
N PHE A 254 77.00 -8.39 1.40
CA PHE A 254 77.91 -7.84 2.40
C PHE A 254 77.36 -6.58 3.05
N GLN A 255 76.81 -5.64 2.27
CA GLN A 255 76.17 -4.43 2.81
C GLN A 255 74.99 -4.78 3.73
N GLU A 256 74.17 -5.76 3.36
CA GLU A 256 73.06 -6.24 4.18
C GLU A 256 73.54 -6.85 5.51
N VAL A 257 74.57 -7.70 5.45
CA VAL A 257 75.18 -8.34 6.62
C VAL A 257 75.86 -7.30 7.52
N ALA A 258 76.65 -6.38 6.95
CA ALA A 258 77.34 -5.33 7.68
C ALA A 258 76.34 -4.41 8.40
N ARG A 259 75.22 -4.05 7.76
CA ARG A 259 74.15 -3.27 8.38
C ARG A 259 73.49 -4.02 9.56
N LYS A 260 73.27 -5.34 9.43
CA LYS A 260 72.73 -6.18 10.51
C LYS A 260 73.70 -6.34 11.69
N VAL A 261 75.01 -6.43 11.42
CA VAL A 261 76.04 -6.55 12.45
C VAL A 261 76.28 -5.20 13.15
N ALA A 262 76.39 -4.10 12.40
CA ALA A 262 76.57 -2.75 12.95
C ALA A 262 75.33 -2.24 13.74
N GLY A 263 74.13 -2.71 13.37
CA GLY A 263 72.88 -2.37 14.06
C GLY A 263 72.59 -3.20 15.32
N ARG A 264 73.33 -4.29 15.57
CA ARG A 264 73.21 -5.05 16.83
C ARG A 264 74.03 -4.35 17.91
N LYS A 265 73.41 -3.40 18.62
CA LYS A 265 73.75 -3.15 20.02
C LYS A 265 73.25 -4.36 20.81
N ASP A 266 74.15 -5.04 21.50
CA ASP A 266 73.85 -6.26 22.25
C ASP A 266 72.66 -6.04 23.20
N GLY A 267 71.61 -6.89 23.09
CA GLY A 267 70.60 -6.99 24.13
C GLY A 267 69.12 -7.05 23.74
N GLN A 268 68.71 -7.20 22.47
CA GLN A 268 67.27 -7.40 22.18
C GLN A 268 67.00 -8.55 21.20
N PRO A 269 66.16 -9.54 21.57
CA PRO A 269 65.88 -10.71 20.75
C PRO A 269 65.17 -10.30 19.46
N THR A 270 65.78 -10.66 18.33
CA THR A 270 65.26 -10.41 16.99
C THR A 270 64.10 -11.38 16.70
N THR A 271 62.87 -10.99 17.01
CA THR A 271 61.68 -11.52 16.34
C THR A 271 61.65 -11.00 14.90
N GLY A 272 61.33 -11.90 13.97
CA GLY A 272 61.46 -11.73 12.53
C GLY A 272 60.76 -10.53 11.92
N MET A 273 61.21 -10.20 10.71
CA MET A 273 60.59 -9.36 9.69
C MET A 273 59.56 -8.38 10.27
N GLU A 274 60.01 -7.20 10.72
CA GLU A 274 59.23 -6.11 11.35
C GLU A 274 57.72 -6.35 11.25
N SER A 275 57.18 -7.10 12.20
CA SER A 275 55.76 -7.51 12.20
C SER A 275 54.85 -6.30 12.02
N LYS A 276 55.29 -5.12 12.47
CA LYS A 276 54.64 -3.84 12.26
C LYS A 276 54.36 -3.50 10.79
N LYS A 277 55.24 -3.80 9.84
CA LYS A 277 55.01 -3.50 8.40
C LYS A 277 54.07 -4.50 7.75
N VAL A 278 54.14 -5.78 8.12
CA VAL A 278 53.24 -6.81 7.61
C VAL A 278 51.83 -6.66 8.19
N VAL A 279 51.73 -6.34 9.49
CA VAL A 279 50.46 -6.06 10.17
C VAL A 279 49.81 -4.80 9.62
N LEU A 280 50.58 -3.75 9.31
CA LEU A 280 50.03 -2.53 8.72
C LEU A 280 49.53 -2.78 7.29
N LEU A 281 50.25 -3.55 6.47
CA LEU A 281 49.79 -3.92 5.13
C LEU A 281 48.55 -4.83 5.15
N ALA A 282 48.50 -5.79 6.08
CA ALA A 282 47.35 -6.66 6.29
C ALA A 282 46.13 -5.89 6.83
N GLY A 283 46.36 -4.90 7.71
CA GLY A 283 45.34 -4.00 8.23
C GLY A 283 44.73 -3.13 7.13
N PHE A 284 45.56 -2.54 6.25
CA PHE A 284 45.07 -1.78 5.10
C PHE A 284 44.29 -2.65 4.11
N ALA A 285 44.75 -3.87 3.83
CA ALA A 285 44.02 -4.80 2.96
C ALA A 285 42.66 -5.20 3.55
N LEU A 286 42.59 -5.49 4.85
CA LEU A 286 41.33 -5.80 5.53
C LEU A 286 40.39 -4.60 5.54
N PHE A 287 40.89 -3.40 5.85
CA PHE A 287 40.09 -2.17 5.86
C PHE A 287 39.55 -1.82 4.47
N PHE A 288 40.35 -2.06 3.42
CA PHE A 288 39.92 -1.85 2.04
C PHE A 288 38.86 -2.89 1.62
N ILE A 289 39.02 -4.16 2.01
CA ILE A 289 38.02 -5.20 1.76
C ILE A 289 36.72 -4.89 2.51
N VAL A 290 36.78 -4.49 3.78
CA VAL A 290 35.60 -4.10 4.56
C VAL A 290 34.95 -2.84 3.98
N GLY A 291 35.73 -1.83 3.59
CA GLY A 291 35.22 -0.62 2.94
C GLY A 291 34.54 -0.92 1.60
N VAL A 292 35.13 -1.79 0.78
CA VAL A 292 34.55 -2.24 -0.49
C VAL A 292 33.30 -3.09 -0.24
N ILE A 293 33.28 -3.97 0.77
CA ILE A 293 32.09 -4.75 1.15
C ILE A 293 30.99 -3.81 1.65
N LEU A 294 31.29 -2.80 2.47
CA LEU A 294 30.29 -1.83 2.94
C LEU A 294 29.72 -0.99 1.79
N VAL A 295 30.54 -0.61 0.80
CA VAL A 295 30.10 0.10 -0.41
C VAL A 295 29.32 -0.81 -1.36
N LEU A 296 29.73 -2.08 -1.52
CA LEU A 296 29.08 -3.03 -2.44
C LEU A 296 27.80 -3.65 -1.86
N GLN A 297 27.79 -3.97 -0.56
CA GLN A 297 26.62 -4.52 0.11
C GLN A 297 25.54 -3.48 0.36
N GLY A 298 25.83 -2.19 0.11
CA GLY A 298 24.89 -1.13 0.38
C GLY A 298 24.38 -1.32 1.79
N VAL A 299 25.26 -1.13 2.80
CA VAL A 299 24.73 -0.64 4.06
C VAL A 299 24.06 0.67 3.70
N THR A 300 22.78 0.55 3.39
CA THR A 300 21.73 1.47 3.68
C THR A 300 21.97 1.77 5.16
N THR A 301 22.88 2.69 5.45
CA THR A 301 22.62 3.66 6.50
C THR A 301 21.18 4.03 6.24
N GLY A 302 20.25 3.46 7.01
CA GLY A 302 18.82 3.55 6.73
C GLY A 302 18.59 4.99 6.39
N LYS A 303 18.34 5.27 5.10
CA LYS A 303 18.12 6.65 4.70
C LYS A 303 16.88 6.99 5.49
N ALA A 304 17.01 7.84 6.50
CA ALA A 304 15.87 8.46 7.12
C ALA A 304 15.05 8.97 5.94
N ILE A 305 13.87 8.38 5.77
CA ILE A 305 12.99 8.76 4.67
C ILE A 305 12.47 10.11 5.12
N HIS A 306 13.12 11.16 4.65
CA HIS A 306 12.72 12.52 4.92
C HIS A 306 11.67 12.91 3.88
N PHE A 307 10.49 13.29 4.34
CA PHE A 307 9.41 13.76 3.48
C PHE A 307 9.54 15.28 3.33
N GLY A 308 9.66 15.74 2.09
CA GLY A 308 9.85 17.17 1.80
C GLY A 308 8.62 18.01 2.12
N ASP A 309 7.44 17.39 2.08
CA ASP A 309 6.16 18.04 2.40
C ASP A 309 5.09 17.06 2.94
N VAL A 310 4.00 17.64 3.44
CA VAL A 310 2.85 16.92 4.03
C VAL A 310 2.18 15.98 3.02
N GLY A 311 2.15 16.33 1.73
CA GLY A 311 1.55 15.51 0.68
C GLY A 311 2.35 14.25 0.36
N GLU A 312 3.69 14.34 0.37
CA GLU A 312 4.57 13.18 0.26
C GLU A 312 4.39 12.23 1.44
N LEU A 313 4.41 12.75 2.68
CA LEU A 313 4.17 11.96 3.89
C LEU A 313 2.78 11.32 3.85
N GLY A 314 1.75 12.07 3.46
CA GLY A 314 0.38 11.58 3.36
C GLY A 314 0.25 10.43 2.37
N SER A 315 0.80 10.60 1.17
CA SER A 315 0.80 9.57 0.13
C SER A 315 1.51 8.29 0.60
N ALA A 316 2.64 8.43 1.28
CA ALA A 316 3.39 7.30 1.83
C ALA A 316 2.63 6.59 2.95
N VAL A 317 2.04 7.33 3.90
CA VAL A 317 1.23 6.80 4.99
C VAL A 317 0.01 6.06 4.44
N LYS A 318 -0.77 6.69 3.56
CA LYS A 318 -1.96 6.08 2.96
C LYS A 318 -1.63 4.77 2.24
N LYS A 319 -0.60 4.79 1.37
CA LYS A 319 -0.15 3.60 0.63
C LYS A 319 0.29 2.48 1.56
N ASN A 320 0.99 2.81 2.64
CA ASN A 320 1.45 1.84 3.63
C ASN A 320 0.27 1.20 4.37
N ILE A 321 -0.71 2.00 4.81
CA ILE A 321 -1.95 1.48 5.41
C ILE A 321 -2.64 0.54 4.43
N GLU A 322 -2.95 0.98 3.22
CA GLU A 322 -3.67 0.17 2.22
C GLU A 322 -2.95 -1.14 1.91
N THR A 323 -1.61 -1.11 1.83
CA THR A 323 -0.79 -2.30 1.51
C THR A 323 -0.71 -3.31 2.65
N ASN A 324 -0.77 -2.86 3.89
CA ASN A 324 -0.48 -3.69 5.07
C ASN A 324 -1.70 -3.94 5.96
N LEU A 325 -2.81 -3.22 5.78
CA LEU A 325 -4.01 -3.34 6.61
C LEU A 325 -4.54 -4.77 6.66
N GLU A 326 -4.62 -5.45 5.51
CA GLU A 326 -5.14 -6.82 5.44
C GLU A 326 -4.14 -7.87 5.95
N LYS A 327 -2.85 -7.56 5.94
CA LYS A 327 -1.78 -8.44 6.44
C LYS A 327 -1.68 -8.40 7.97
N ASN A 328 -2.35 -7.43 8.59
CA ASN A 328 -2.31 -7.24 10.02
C ASN A 328 -3.04 -8.37 10.77
N GLU A 329 -2.38 -8.99 11.74
CA GLU A 329 -2.92 -10.13 12.50
C GLU A 329 -4.24 -9.78 13.23
N PHE A 330 -4.42 -8.53 13.63
CA PHE A 330 -5.62 -8.07 14.32
C PHE A 330 -6.77 -7.76 13.36
N TYR A 331 -6.48 -7.51 12.08
CA TYR A 331 -7.50 -7.15 11.11
C TYR A 331 -8.55 -8.25 10.97
N GLY A 332 -8.13 -9.51 10.86
CA GLY A 332 -9.05 -10.66 10.78
C GLY A 332 -9.89 -10.88 12.05
N LEU A 333 -9.44 -10.41 13.20
CA LEU A 333 -10.12 -10.60 14.49
C LEU A 333 -11.27 -9.61 14.72
N VAL A 334 -11.26 -8.48 14.01
CA VAL A 334 -12.22 -7.39 14.23
C VAL A 334 -13.15 -7.27 13.02
N LYS A 335 -14.45 -7.47 13.25
CA LYS A 335 -15.48 -7.40 12.21
C LYS A 335 -15.81 -5.98 11.76
N LYS A 336 -15.73 -5.01 12.68
CA LYS A 336 -15.99 -3.59 12.44
C LYS A 336 -15.10 -2.77 13.36
N PHE A 337 -14.49 -1.73 12.82
CA PHE A 337 -13.79 -0.74 13.64
C PHE A 337 -13.74 0.60 12.92
N ASP A 338 -13.49 1.64 13.71
CA ASP A 338 -13.29 2.98 13.23
C ASP A 338 -12.12 3.59 14.00
N LEU A 339 -11.03 3.84 13.29
CA LEU A 339 -9.76 4.25 13.85
C LEU A 339 -9.34 5.56 13.19
N CYS A 340 -9.04 6.57 14.00
CA CYS A 340 -8.28 7.72 13.54
C CYS A 340 -6.78 7.48 13.77
N LEU A 341 -5.96 7.71 12.76
CA LEU A 341 -4.53 7.48 12.78
C LEU A 341 -3.83 8.77 12.38
N GLU A 342 -2.97 9.28 13.25
CA GLU A 342 -2.15 10.46 13.02
C GLU A 342 -0.67 10.04 12.94
N VAL A 343 0.05 10.49 11.92
CA VAL A 343 1.50 10.30 11.78
C VAL A 343 2.17 11.66 11.72
N GLU A 344 3.08 11.89 12.65
CA GLU A 344 3.95 13.06 12.73
C GLU A 344 5.34 12.64 12.27
N ASP A 345 5.94 13.43 11.38
CA ASP A 345 7.33 13.30 10.95
C ASP A 345 7.93 14.71 10.83
N GLU A 346 8.83 15.04 11.77
CA GLU A 346 9.36 16.39 11.96
C GLU A 346 8.23 17.44 12.10
N ASP A 347 8.09 18.36 11.13
CA ASP A 347 7.08 19.41 11.11
C ASP A 347 5.81 19.01 10.34
N ASN A 348 5.80 17.83 9.70
CA ASN A 348 4.69 17.34 8.90
C ASN A 348 3.79 16.44 9.74
N VAL A 349 2.48 16.66 9.67
CA VAL A 349 1.48 15.83 10.35
C VAL A 349 0.37 15.48 9.38
N VAL A 350 0.06 14.20 9.26
CA VAL A 350 -1.05 13.69 8.43
C VAL A 350 -1.98 12.84 9.26
N SER A 351 -3.27 12.88 8.94
CA SER A 351 -4.30 12.14 9.66
C SER A 351 -5.20 11.37 8.70
N TYR A 352 -5.49 10.12 9.05
CA TYR A 352 -6.32 9.21 8.28
C TYR A 352 -7.35 8.54 9.18
N ARG A 353 -8.56 8.36 8.67
CA ARG A 353 -9.60 7.52 9.27
C ARG A 353 -9.65 6.18 8.54
N VAL A 354 -9.36 5.11 9.27
CA VAL A 354 -9.44 3.74 8.79
C VAL A 354 -10.76 3.14 9.29
N VAL A 355 -11.69 2.94 8.36
CA VAL A 355 -13.02 2.41 8.65
C VAL A 355 -13.14 1.01 8.10
N LYS A 356 -13.45 0.05 8.96
CA LYS A 356 -13.78 -1.32 8.58
C LYS A 356 -15.25 -1.62 8.83
N THR A 357 -15.90 -2.12 7.80
CA THR A 357 -17.28 -2.62 7.83
C THR A 357 -17.30 -4.13 7.60
N LEU A 358 -18.50 -4.74 7.56
CA LEU A 358 -18.63 -6.18 7.28
C LEU A 358 -18.23 -6.55 5.85
N SER A 359 -18.34 -5.61 4.91
CA SER A 359 -18.14 -5.87 3.48
C SER A 359 -16.84 -5.28 2.93
N ALA A 360 -16.33 -4.20 3.52
CA ALA A 360 -15.15 -3.50 3.00
C ALA A 360 -14.42 -2.70 4.09
N SER A 361 -13.18 -2.34 3.78
CA SER A 361 -12.40 -1.34 4.51
C SER A 361 -12.08 -0.15 3.62
N LYS A 362 -11.99 1.04 4.22
CA LYS A 362 -11.63 2.28 3.54
C LYS A 362 -10.64 3.08 4.37
N VAL A 363 -9.67 3.66 3.70
CA VAL A 363 -8.73 4.64 4.28
C VAL A 363 -9.16 6.00 3.75
N LEU A 364 -9.62 6.86 4.63
CA LEU A 364 -10.10 8.20 4.31
C LEU A 364 -9.13 9.21 4.90
N GLU A 365 -8.78 10.24 4.14
CA GLU A 365 -8.03 11.37 4.71
C GLU A 365 -8.92 12.09 5.73
N ALA A 366 -8.37 12.39 6.91
CA ALA A 366 -9.11 13.11 7.94
C ALA A 366 -8.94 14.61 7.69
N SER A 367 -10.05 15.33 7.61
CA SER A 367 -10.04 16.79 7.42
C SER A 367 -9.52 17.56 8.64
N VAL A 368 -9.37 16.88 9.77
CA VAL A 368 -8.89 17.40 11.05
C VAL A 368 -7.95 16.38 11.68
N HIS A 369 -7.04 16.87 12.52
CA HIS A 369 -6.26 16.05 13.42
C HIS A 369 -7.16 15.11 14.22
N CYS A 370 -6.61 13.98 14.63
CA CYS A 370 -7.36 13.06 15.48
C CYS A 370 -7.60 13.69 16.87
N ASP A 371 -8.79 14.26 17.05
CA ASP A 371 -9.26 15.02 18.21
C ASP A 371 -10.44 14.35 18.93
N ASN A 372 -10.82 14.86 20.11
CA ASN A 372 -11.91 14.29 20.93
C ASN A 372 -13.25 14.37 20.21
N THR A 373 -13.57 13.37 19.40
CA THR A 373 -14.83 13.28 18.70
C THR A 373 -15.39 11.88 18.80
N ASP A 374 -16.70 11.79 18.95
CA ASP A 374 -17.45 10.52 18.93
C ASP A 374 -17.48 9.87 17.53
N LYS A 375 -16.69 10.39 16.57
CA LYS A 375 -16.72 9.99 15.16
C LYS A 375 -15.98 8.69 14.89
N TYR A 376 -15.13 8.24 15.80
CA TYR A 376 -14.34 7.02 15.69
C TYR A 376 -14.16 6.40 17.07
N ALA A 377 -13.76 5.14 17.17
CA ALA A 377 -13.65 4.42 18.44
C ALA A 377 -12.29 4.64 19.12
N PHE A 378 -11.24 4.71 18.30
CA PHE A 378 -9.85 4.82 18.76
C PHE A 378 -9.11 5.87 17.97
N ALA A 379 -8.17 6.55 18.62
CA ALA A 379 -7.12 7.26 17.92
C ALA A 379 -5.75 6.69 18.23
N VAL A 380 -4.89 6.68 17.21
CA VAL A 380 -3.50 6.26 17.30
C VAL A 380 -2.62 7.36 16.75
N LYS A 381 -1.60 7.76 17.50
CA LYS A 381 -0.60 8.74 17.06
C LYS A 381 0.77 8.12 17.00
N PHE A 382 1.46 8.32 15.88
CA PHE A 382 2.88 8.02 15.69
C PHE A 382 3.67 9.32 15.68
N LYS A 383 4.83 9.32 16.35
CA LYS A 383 5.71 10.49 16.46
C LYS A 383 6.84 10.54 15.42
N SER A 384 6.99 9.48 14.63
CA SER A 384 7.89 9.47 13.48
C SER A 384 7.35 8.53 12.42
N TRP A 385 7.78 8.74 11.17
CA TRP A 385 7.52 7.79 10.09
C TRP A 385 8.04 6.39 10.41
N GLU A 386 9.24 6.25 10.98
CA GLU A 386 9.82 4.94 11.27
C GLU A 386 9.01 4.15 12.31
N ALA A 387 8.43 4.85 13.30
CA ALA A 387 7.55 4.22 14.28
C ALA A 387 6.28 3.67 13.60
N PHE A 388 5.70 4.46 12.70
CA PHE A 388 4.55 4.05 11.90
C PHE A 388 4.90 2.88 10.98
N ASP A 389 5.94 3.00 10.17
CA ASP A 389 6.37 2.00 9.18
C ASP A 389 6.76 0.67 9.84
N LEU A 390 7.46 0.71 10.98
CA LEU A 390 7.80 -0.50 11.72
C LEU A 390 6.54 -1.26 12.17
N LEU A 391 5.56 -0.52 12.68
CA LEU A 391 4.36 -1.12 13.27
C LEU A 391 3.34 -1.55 12.22
N SER A 392 3.19 -0.77 11.14
CA SER A 392 2.28 -1.10 10.03
C SER A 392 2.73 -2.35 9.29
N ASN A 393 4.05 -2.53 9.09
CA ASN A 393 4.62 -3.72 8.46
C ASN A 393 4.66 -4.94 9.40
N SER A 394 4.71 -4.72 10.72
CA SER A 394 4.85 -5.78 11.71
C SER A 394 4.17 -5.43 13.03
N LEU A 395 2.84 -5.57 13.08
CA LEU A 395 2.06 -5.31 14.30
C LEU A 395 2.17 -6.47 15.29
N THR A 396 3.30 -6.56 15.98
CA THR A 396 3.53 -7.53 17.06
C THR A 396 3.42 -6.85 18.43
N CYS A 397 3.03 -7.59 19.48
CA CYS A 397 3.05 -7.05 20.85
C CYS A 397 4.46 -6.53 21.24
N GLY A 398 5.54 -7.14 20.72
CA GLY A 398 6.91 -6.70 20.95
C GLY A 398 7.20 -5.30 20.38
N ASN A 399 6.74 -5.03 19.15
CA ASN A 399 6.88 -3.72 18.52
C ASN A 399 6.01 -2.67 19.19
N ILE A 400 4.74 -3.00 19.49
CA ILE A 400 3.82 -2.13 20.25
C ILE A 400 4.46 -1.70 21.57
N LYS A 401 4.96 -2.67 22.35
CA LYS A 401 5.65 -2.43 23.62
C LYS A 401 6.88 -1.54 23.46
N THR A 402 7.70 -1.80 22.45
CA THR A 402 8.94 -1.05 22.20
C THR A 402 8.65 0.40 21.83
N LEU A 403 7.65 0.64 20.97
CA LEU A 403 7.29 2.00 20.53
C LEU A 403 6.59 2.81 21.63
N HIS A 404 5.70 2.17 22.42
CA HIS A 404 5.12 2.83 23.60
C HIS A 404 6.18 3.20 24.63
N ALA A 405 7.10 2.28 24.96
CA ALA A 405 8.18 2.55 25.92
C ALA A 405 9.08 3.73 25.48
N LYS A 406 9.25 3.92 24.17
CA LYS A 406 9.99 5.04 23.58
C LYS A 406 9.14 6.30 23.38
N LYS A 407 7.85 6.29 23.76
CA LYS A 407 6.90 7.39 23.55
C LYS A 407 6.76 7.79 22.07
N GLN A 408 6.94 6.81 21.17
CA GLN A 408 6.87 6.98 19.72
C GLN A 408 5.50 6.62 19.14
N MET A 409 4.64 6.00 19.96
CA MET A 409 3.26 5.67 19.61
C MET A 409 2.36 5.82 20.83
N TYR A 410 1.13 6.31 20.60
CA TYR A 410 0.05 6.37 21.59
C TYR A 410 -1.21 5.75 21.00
N VAL A 411 -1.92 4.93 21.78
CA VAL A 411 -3.19 4.31 21.39
C VAL A 411 -4.19 4.60 22.50
N LEU A 412 -5.25 5.36 22.17
CA LEU A 412 -6.22 5.84 23.15
C LEU A 412 -7.64 5.72 22.59
N PRO A 413 -8.67 5.49 23.42
CA PRO A 413 -10.06 5.68 23.04
C PRO A 413 -10.32 7.13 22.66
N SER A 414 -11.03 7.35 21.55
CA SER A 414 -11.32 8.69 21.00
C SER A 414 -11.87 9.68 22.02
N LYS A 415 -12.83 9.22 22.83
CA LYS A 415 -13.51 10.01 23.87
C LYS A 415 -12.59 10.61 24.94
N TYR A 416 -11.33 10.20 24.99
CA TYR A 416 -10.36 10.57 26.02
C TYR A 416 -9.20 11.41 25.49
N ILE A 417 -9.25 11.81 24.22
CA ILE A 417 -8.11 12.42 23.52
C ILE A 417 -8.43 13.87 23.22
N GLU A 418 -7.89 14.80 24.00
CA GLU A 418 -7.96 16.22 23.67
C GLU A 418 -7.10 16.56 22.43
N PRO A 419 -7.37 17.70 21.76
CA PRO A 419 -6.52 18.19 20.66
C PRO A 419 -5.03 18.13 21.01
N GLY A 420 -4.22 17.57 20.10
CA GLY A 420 -2.79 17.36 20.33
C GLY A 420 -2.43 16.05 21.04
N PHE A 421 -3.37 15.10 21.15
CA PHE A 421 -3.18 13.81 21.83
C PHE A 421 -2.91 13.92 23.34
N SER A 422 -3.49 14.94 23.99
CA SER A 422 -3.46 15.08 25.45
C SER A 422 -4.53 14.18 26.08
N ILE A 423 -4.17 13.49 27.17
CA ILE A 423 -5.12 12.68 27.95
C ILE A 423 -5.78 13.59 28.97
N GLU A 424 -7.11 13.62 29.00
CA GLU A 424 -7.84 14.33 30.04
C GLU A 424 -7.55 13.69 31.42
N PRO A 425 -6.93 14.43 32.38
CA PRO A 425 -6.32 13.85 33.58
C PRO A 425 -7.31 13.25 34.58
N THR A 426 -8.61 13.52 34.44
CA THR A 426 -9.68 13.02 35.31
C THR A 426 -10.29 11.71 34.81
N THR A 427 -9.81 11.18 33.67
CA THR A 427 -10.44 10.09 32.96
C THR A 427 -10.01 8.72 33.49
N ASP A 428 -10.99 7.88 33.85
CA ASP A 428 -10.75 6.47 34.16
C ASP A 428 -10.47 5.64 32.89
N LEU A 429 -9.22 5.19 32.75
CA LEU A 429 -8.74 4.34 31.66
C LEU A 429 -8.83 2.83 31.98
N SER A 430 -9.34 2.43 33.15
CA SER A 430 -9.38 1.05 33.64
C SER A 430 -10.06 0.07 32.67
N ALA A 431 -11.13 0.50 32.00
CA ALA A 431 -11.81 -0.30 30.98
C ALA A 431 -10.90 -0.67 29.80
N TYR A 432 -9.91 0.17 29.51
CA TYR A 432 -8.98 0.01 28.39
C TYR A 432 -7.76 -0.84 28.74
N CYS A 433 -7.41 -0.89 30.02
CA CYS A 433 -6.33 -1.70 30.57
C CYS A 433 -6.48 -3.19 30.24
N THR A 434 -7.70 -3.71 30.15
CA THR A 434 -7.94 -5.12 29.79
C THR A 434 -7.46 -5.45 28.38
N VAL A 435 -7.50 -4.49 27.45
CA VAL A 435 -7.04 -4.69 26.08
C VAL A 435 -5.53 -4.54 26.00
N LEU A 436 -4.98 -3.47 26.59
CA LEU A 436 -3.56 -3.19 26.54
C LEU A 436 -2.73 -4.22 27.33
N SER A 437 -3.28 -4.78 28.41
CA SER A 437 -2.64 -5.84 29.21
C SER A 437 -2.42 -7.15 28.45
N LYS A 438 -3.05 -7.34 27.28
CA LYS A 438 -2.73 -8.47 26.40
C LYS A 438 -1.32 -8.36 25.80
N CYS A 439 -0.80 -7.15 25.61
CA CYS A 439 0.52 -6.92 25.02
C CYS A 439 1.53 -6.28 25.99
N MET A 440 1.07 -5.60 27.05
CA MET A 440 1.92 -4.85 27.97
C MET A 440 1.72 -5.29 29.42
N THR A 441 2.80 -5.32 30.19
CA THR A 441 2.71 -5.52 31.64
C THR A 441 2.17 -4.27 32.34
N PRO A 442 1.57 -4.37 33.54
CA PRO A 442 1.11 -3.20 34.30
C PRO A 442 2.18 -2.11 34.48
N GLN A 443 3.44 -2.52 34.72
CA GLN A 443 4.56 -1.58 34.84
C GLN A 443 4.81 -0.77 33.55
N GLN A 444 4.68 -1.40 32.37
CA GLN A 444 4.82 -0.70 31.08
C GLN A 444 3.67 0.28 30.82
N LEU A 445 2.46 -0.06 31.27
CA LEU A 445 1.31 0.84 31.17
C LEU A 445 1.53 2.06 32.05
N GLN A 446 2.02 1.86 33.28
CA GLN A 446 2.39 2.95 34.18
C GLN A 446 3.52 3.83 33.62
N GLU A 447 4.56 3.24 33.03
CA GLU A 447 5.64 3.98 32.35
C GLU A 447 5.13 4.80 31.14
N ALA A 448 4.05 4.35 30.50
CA ALA A 448 3.36 5.06 29.42
C ALA A 448 2.36 6.13 29.93
N GLY A 449 2.23 6.32 31.24
CA GLY A 449 1.28 7.27 31.83
C GLY A 449 -0.17 6.78 31.81
N ILE A 450 -0.39 5.48 31.64
CA ILE A 450 -1.70 4.84 31.68
C ILE A 450 -1.80 4.09 33.01
N GLU A 451 -2.56 4.65 33.97
CA GLU A 451 -2.83 3.95 35.22
C GLU A 451 -3.90 2.88 35.01
N CYS A 452 -3.43 1.64 35.22
CA CYS A 452 -4.16 0.39 35.27
C CYS A 452 -3.81 -0.26 36.62
#